data_AF-A0A2I0PMX0-F1
#
_entry.id   AF-A0A2I0PMX0-F1
#
_cell.length_a   1.000
_cell.length_b   1.000
_cell.length_c   1.000
_cell.angle_alpha   90.00
_cell.angle_beta   90.00
_cell.angle_gamma   90.00
#
_symmetry.space_group_name_H-M   'P 1'
#
loop_
_entity.id
_entity.type
_entity.pdbx_description
1 polymer ?
#
loop_
_entity_poly.entity_id
_entity_poly.type
_entity_poly.pdbx_seq_one_letter_code
_entity_poly.pdbx_strand_id
1 'polypeptide(L)'
;MDVLIAFLAIVMVYIYGIVYYFYKRSKKRQKKKSDLMLRAITYFRRKNFDQAKYYFEITYNESLESEDMYVAAESLYYLAFIYDTQGNNPMASEILQEALDYYQHLNESEGIKKAQDLMAKISQ
;
A
#
# COMPACT_ATOMS: atom_id res chain seq x y z
N MET A 1 13.78 48.48 13.37
CA MET A 1 12.58 47.96 12.70
C MET A 1 12.97 47.10 11.50
N ASP A 2 13.87 47.57 10.64
CA ASP A 2 14.23 46.86 9.38
C ASP A 2 14.95 45.51 9.57
N VAL A 3 15.80 45.39 10.60
CA VAL A 3 16.51 44.12 10.90
C VAL A 3 15.54 42.99 11.26
N LEU A 4 14.44 43.33 11.93
CA LEU A 4 13.42 42.36 12.37
C LEU A 4 12.59 41.87 11.18
N ILE A 5 12.28 42.77 10.23
CA ILE A 5 11.61 42.43 8.97
C ILE A 5 12.51 41.57 8.09
N ALA A 6 13.79 41.90 7.97
CA ALA A 6 14.76 41.12 7.21
C ALA A 6 14.93 39.70 7.76
N PHE A 7 14.99 39.55 9.09
CA PHE A 7 15.08 38.25 9.74
C PHE A 7 13.83 37.39 9.48
N LEU A 8 12.63 37.96 9.59
CA LEU A 8 11.36 37.27 9.30
C LEU A 8 11.28 36.81 7.83
N ALA A 9 11.76 37.63 6.89
CA ALA A 9 11.78 37.27 5.48
C ALA A 9 12.69 36.06 5.21
N ILE A 10 13.87 36.01 5.84
CA ILE A 10 14.79 34.87 5.72
C ILE A 10 14.14 33.60 6.27
N VAL A 11 13.53 33.67 7.45
CA VAL A 11 12.83 32.52 8.06
C VAL A 11 11.71 32.01 7.16
N MET A 12 10.91 32.90 6.56
CA MET A 12 9.84 32.52 5.63
C MET A 12 10.38 31.80 4.39
N VAL A 13 11.50 32.25 3.82
CA VAL A 13 12.14 31.58 2.67
C VAL A 13 12.60 30.17 3.05
N TYR A 14 13.19 29.99 4.24
CA TYR A 14 13.60 28.67 4.73
C TYR A 14 12.40 27.74 4.95
N ILE A 15 11.34 28.23 5.62
CA ILE A 15 10.12 27.45 5.84
C ILE A 15 9.50 27.05 4.49
N TYR A 16 9.42 27.99 3.54
CA TYR A 16 8.89 27.72 2.21
C TYR A 16 9.71 26.65 1.48
N GLY A 17 11.04 26.71 1.55
CA GLY A 17 11.92 25.70 0.96
C GLY A 17 11.72 24.31 1.57
N ILE A 18 11.57 24.23 2.89
CA ILE A 18 11.32 22.97 3.61
C ILE A 18 9.94 22.40 3.22
N VAL A 19 8.89 23.21 3.27
CA VAL A 19 7.53 22.79 2.90
C VAL A 19 7.46 22.36 1.43
N TYR A 20 8.08 23.11 0.53
CA TYR A 20 8.15 22.77 -0.89
C TYR A 20 8.89 21.44 -1.12
N TYR A 21 10.01 21.23 -0.43
CA TYR A 21 10.75 19.97 -0.47
C TYR A 21 9.89 18.79 -0.02
N PHE A 22 9.20 18.92 1.11
CA PHE A 22 8.30 17.88 1.64
C PHE A 22 7.11 17.63 0.71
N TYR A 23 6.50 18.67 0.16
CA TYR A 23 5.40 18.54 -0.81
C TYR A 23 5.85 17.76 -2.05
N LYS A 24 7.00 18.11 -2.63
CA LYS A 24 7.55 17.44 -3.83
C LYS A 24 7.94 15.99 -3.53
N ARG A 25 8.54 15.73 -2.36
CA ARG A 25 8.91 14.38 -1.90
C ARG A 25 7.66 13.51 -1.69
N SER A 26 6.63 14.04 -1.05
CA SER A 26 5.35 13.36 -0.84
C SER A 26 4.67 13.00 -2.17
N LYS A 27 4.57 13.96 -3.10
CA LYS A 27 3.97 13.73 -4.42
C LYS A 27 4.70 12.66 -5.25
N LYS A 28 6.05 12.63 -5.19
CA LYS A 28 6.84 11.57 -5.83
C LYS A 28 6.57 10.19 -5.24
N ARG A 29 6.47 10.08 -3.91
CA ARG A 29 6.15 8.82 -3.21
C ARG A 29 4.76 8.32 -3.59
N GLN A 30 3.74 9.19 -3.54
CA GLN A 30 2.38 8.82 -3.96
C GLN A 30 2.33 8.33 -5.41
N LYS A 31 2.97 9.03 -6.35
CA LYS A 31 2.99 8.63 -7.76
C LYS A 31 3.70 7.28 -7.98
N LYS A 32 4.79 7.02 -7.25
CA LYS A 32 5.50 5.72 -7.30
C LYS A 32 4.62 4.58 -6.76
N LYS A 33 3.96 4.79 -5.61
CA LYS A 33 3.04 3.80 -5.03
C LYS A 33 1.89 3.44 -5.99
N SER A 34 1.23 4.45 -6.56
CA SER A 34 0.14 4.22 -7.51
C SER A 34 0.59 3.45 -8.75
N ASP A 35 1.84 3.65 -9.19
CA ASP A 35 2.40 2.92 -10.33
C ASP A 35 2.68 1.45 -10.00
N LEU A 36 3.23 1.15 -8.81
CA LEU A 36 3.53 -0.23 -8.41
C LEU A 36 2.27 -1.07 -8.24
N MET A 37 1.27 -0.54 -7.53
CA MET A 37 -0.01 -1.23 -7.34
C MET A 37 -0.73 -1.45 -8.67
N LEU A 38 -0.72 -0.45 -9.56
CA LEU A 38 -1.29 -0.56 -10.89
C LEU A 38 -0.61 -1.66 -11.73
N ARG A 39 0.73 -1.74 -11.66
CA ARG A 39 1.49 -2.82 -12.33
C ARG A 39 1.14 -4.19 -11.75
N ALA A 40 1.07 -4.31 -10.43
CA ALA A 40 0.71 -5.55 -9.75
C ALA A 40 -0.66 -6.06 -10.22
N ILE A 41 -1.68 -5.19 -10.19
CA ILE A 41 -3.03 -5.50 -10.68
C ILE A 41 -3.01 -5.83 -12.17
N THR A 42 -2.22 -5.12 -12.98
CA THR A 42 -2.13 -5.38 -14.42
C THR A 42 -1.57 -6.79 -14.71
N TYR A 43 -0.49 -7.18 -14.03
CA TYR A 43 0.07 -8.53 -14.17
C TYR A 43 -0.89 -9.60 -13.63
N PHE A 44 -1.55 -9.33 -12.51
CA PHE A 44 -2.56 -10.20 -11.93
C PHE A 44 -3.71 -10.47 -12.92
N ARG A 45 -4.25 -9.41 -13.54
CA ARG A 45 -5.33 -9.53 -14.54
C ARG A 45 -4.88 -10.28 -15.80
N ARG A 46 -3.59 -10.23 -16.13
CA ARG A 46 -2.97 -11.03 -17.21
C ARG A 46 -2.65 -12.46 -16.79
N LYS A 47 -3.00 -12.87 -15.57
CA LYS A 47 -2.67 -14.18 -14.97
C LYS A 47 -1.16 -14.46 -14.91
N ASN A 48 -0.33 -13.43 -14.99
CA ASN A 48 1.10 -13.55 -14.79
C ASN A 48 1.38 -13.42 -13.29
N PHE A 49 1.17 -14.52 -12.57
CA PHE A 49 1.19 -14.53 -11.11
C PHE A 49 2.58 -14.32 -10.52
N ASP A 50 3.65 -14.73 -11.20
CA ASP A 50 5.02 -14.51 -10.73
C ASP A 50 5.36 -13.02 -10.68
N GLN A 51 5.05 -12.29 -11.76
CA GLN A 51 5.25 -10.84 -11.78
C GLN A 51 4.29 -10.12 -10.85
N ALA A 52 3.02 -10.55 -10.80
CA ALA A 52 2.04 -9.96 -9.90
C ALA A 52 2.50 -10.05 -8.44
N LYS A 53 2.93 -11.24 -8.02
CA LYS A 53 3.47 -11.50 -6.68
C LYS A 53 4.64 -10.57 -6.35
N TYR A 54 5.63 -10.49 -7.25
CA TYR A 54 6.78 -9.59 -7.08
C TYR A 54 6.35 -8.12 -6.84
N TYR A 55 5.43 -7.60 -7.64
CA TYR A 55 4.98 -6.21 -7.46
C TYR A 55 4.10 -6.02 -6.22
N PHE A 56 3.28 -7.00 -5.83
CA PHE A 56 2.51 -6.93 -4.58
C PHE A 56 3.41 -6.98 -3.35
N GLU A 57 4.47 -7.80 -3.34
CA GLU A 57 5.45 -7.83 -2.24
C GLU A 57 6.17 -6.48 -2.08
N ILE A 58 6.59 -5.86 -3.19
CA ILE A 58 7.19 -4.52 -3.14
C ILE A 58 6.18 -3.49 -2.64
N THR A 59 4.94 -3.56 -3.13
CA THR A 59 3.89 -2.61 -2.74
C THR A 59 3.56 -2.74 -1.26
N TYR A 60 3.49 -3.96 -0.73
CA TYR A 60 3.32 -4.23 0.69
C TYR A 60 4.46 -3.62 1.52
N ASN A 61 5.73 -3.91 1.17
CA ASN A 61 6.88 -3.38 1.92
C ASN A 61 6.92 -1.84 1.93
N GLU A 62 6.67 -1.19 0.78
CA GLU A 62 6.61 0.28 0.72
C GLU A 62 5.40 0.84 1.47
N SER A 63 4.30 0.08 1.56
CA SER A 63 3.12 0.48 2.32
C SER A 63 3.40 0.48 3.83
N LEU A 64 4.17 -0.49 4.34
CA LEU A 64 4.63 -0.53 5.72
C LEU A 64 5.52 0.67 6.08
N GLU A 65 6.49 1.03 5.22
CA GLU A 65 7.36 2.21 5.43
C GLU A 65 6.60 3.54 5.48
N SER A 66 5.39 3.56 4.97
CA SER A 66 4.57 4.75 4.80
C SER A 66 3.28 4.73 5.60
N GLU A 67 3.12 3.71 6.45
CA GLU A 67 1.96 3.49 7.32
C GLU A 67 0.61 3.46 6.58
N ASP A 68 0.64 3.04 5.32
CA ASP A 68 -0.53 2.96 4.44
C ASP A 68 -1.19 1.59 4.55
N MET A 69 -1.91 1.39 5.66
CA MET A 69 -2.49 0.09 6.02
C MET A 69 -3.49 -0.43 4.99
N TYR A 70 -4.18 0.46 4.26
CA TYR A 70 -5.12 0.04 3.22
C TYR A 70 -4.39 -0.68 2.07
N VAL A 71 -3.30 -0.06 1.58
CA VAL A 71 -2.49 -0.64 0.51
C VAL A 71 -1.78 -1.92 0.98
N ALA A 72 -1.38 -1.98 2.26
CA ALA A 72 -0.85 -3.19 2.86
C ALA A 72 -1.87 -4.34 2.80
N ALA A 73 -3.09 -4.09 3.29
CA ALA A 73 -4.18 -5.06 3.29
C ALA A 73 -4.54 -5.54 1.88
N GLU A 74 -4.60 -4.62 0.93
CA GLU A 74 -4.92 -4.94 -0.47
C GLU A 74 -3.83 -5.78 -1.13
N SER A 75 -2.57 -5.47 -0.87
CA SER A 75 -1.43 -6.26 -1.37
C SER A 75 -1.45 -7.68 -0.78
N LEU A 76 -1.69 -7.83 0.51
CA LEU A 76 -1.79 -9.13 1.17
C LEU A 76 -2.96 -9.96 0.64
N TYR A 77 -4.13 -9.35 0.44
CA TYR A 77 -5.29 -10.03 -0.16
C TYR A 77 -4.96 -10.64 -1.52
N TYR A 78 -4.29 -9.89 -2.40
CA TYR A 78 -3.92 -10.41 -3.72
C TYR A 78 -2.80 -11.45 -3.64
N LEU A 79 -1.85 -11.32 -2.71
CA LEU A 79 -0.84 -12.35 -2.46
C LEU A 79 -1.50 -13.66 -2.01
N ALA A 80 -2.43 -13.60 -1.06
CA ALA A 80 -3.18 -14.77 -0.61
C ALA A 80 -3.96 -15.41 -1.77
N PHE A 81 -4.61 -14.61 -2.63
CA PHE A 81 -5.28 -15.12 -3.82
C PHE A 81 -4.30 -15.84 -4.76
N ILE A 82 -3.10 -15.30 -4.98
CA ILE A 82 -2.09 -15.94 -5.81
C ILE A 82 -1.61 -17.26 -5.18
N TYR A 83 -1.42 -17.31 -3.87
CA TYR A 83 -1.04 -18.56 -3.19
C TYR A 83 -2.13 -19.62 -3.28
N ASP A 84 -3.40 -19.24 -3.14
CA ASP A 84 -4.56 -20.12 -3.36
C ASP A 84 -4.58 -20.67 -4.80
N THR A 85 -4.37 -19.82 -5.82
CA THR A 85 -4.33 -20.30 -7.21
C THR A 85 -3.14 -21.20 -7.52
N GLN A 86 -2.07 -21.13 -6.73
CA GLN A 86 -0.91 -22.01 -6.81
C GLN A 86 -1.07 -23.30 -5.97
N GLY A 87 -2.19 -23.46 -5.25
CA GLY A 87 -2.49 -24.62 -4.41
C GLY A 87 -1.80 -24.58 -3.04
N ASN A 88 -1.23 -23.44 -2.65
CA ASN A 88 -0.62 -23.26 -1.33
C ASN A 88 -1.64 -22.66 -0.34
N ASN A 89 -2.68 -23.44 -0.05
CA ASN A 89 -3.80 -23.05 0.81
C ASN A 89 -3.37 -22.65 2.23
N PRO A 90 -2.43 -23.34 2.91
CA PRO A 90 -2.02 -22.94 4.26
C PRO A 90 -1.40 -21.53 4.30
N MET A 91 -0.50 -21.23 3.35
CA MET A 91 0.13 -19.92 3.26
C MET A 91 -0.86 -18.84 2.82
N ALA A 92 -1.80 -19.18 1.94
CA ALA A 92 -2.88 -18.28 1.54
C ALA A 92 -3.74 -17.88 2.74
N SER A 93 -4.14 -18.84 3.60
CA SER A 93 -4.95 -18.54 4.79
C SER A 93 -4.24 -17.65 5.80
N GLU A 94 -2.96 -17.88 6.07
CA GLU A 94 -2.18 -17.07 7.01
C GLU A 94 -2.08 -15.60 6.56
N ILE A 95 -1.70 -15.40 5.29
CA ILE A 95 -1.58 -14.06 4.69
C ILE A 95 -2.96 -13.37 4.62
N LEU A 96 -4.02 -14.13 4.33
CA LEU A 96 -5.37 -13.58 4.25
C LEU A 96 -5.91 -13.15 5.61
N GLN A 97 -5.53 -13.85 6.68
CA GLN A 97 -5.87 -13.45 8.05
C GLN A 97 -5.23 -12.11 8.41
N GLU A 98 -3.97 -11.90 8.04
CA GLU A 98 -3.30 -10.60 8.23
C GLU A 98 -4.00 -9.47 7.44
N ALA A 99 -4.39 -9.74 6.19
CA ALA A 99 -5.15 -8.79 5.39
C ALA A 99 -6.50 -8.42 6.05
N LEU A 100 -7.19 -9.43 6.62
CA LEU A 100 -8.46 -9.25 7.32
C LEU A 100 -8.31 -8.37 8.57
N ASP A 101 -7.26 -8.61 9.37
CA ASP A 101 -6.97 -7.81 10.55
C ASP A 101 -6.78 -6.33 10.18
N TYR A 102 -6.02 -6.03 9.11
CA TYR A 102 -5.88 -4.64 8.64
C TYR A 102 -7.22 -4.05 8.18
N TYR A 103 -8.02 -4.78 7.40
CA TYR A 103 -9.32 -4.29 6.96
C TYR A 103 -10.28 -4.03 8.13
N GLN A 104 -10.23 -4.85 9.18
CA GLN A 104 -11.00 -4.63 10.41
C GLN A 104 -10.54 -3.38 11.15
N HIS A 105 -9.24 -3.17 11.32
CA HIS A 105 -8.69 -1.96 11.95
C HIS A 105 -9.09 -0.68 11.20
N LEU A 106 -9.19 -0.76 9.86
CA LEU A 106 -9.60 0.35 9.01
C LEU A 106 -11.13 0.51 8.89
N ASN A 107 -11.93 -0.43 9.41
CA ASN A 107 -13.38 -0.51 9.20
C ASN A 107 -13.77 -0.59 7.70
N GLU A 108 -12.93 -1.20 6.88
CA GLU A 108 -13.13 -1.36 5.43
C GLU A 108 -14.04 -2.54 5.12
N SER A 109 -15.35 -2.30 5.17
CA SER A 109 -16.38 -3.34 5.01
C SER A 109 -16.27 -4.17 3.71
N GLU A 110 -15.93 -3.55 2.59
CA GLU A 110 -15.72 -4.25 1.31
C GLU A 110 -14.48 -5.15 1.38
N GLY A 111 -13.41 -4.66 1.99
CA GLY A 111 -12.17 -5.40 2.22
C GLY A 111 -12.38 -6.62 3.13
N ILE A 112 -13.13 -6.44 4.22
CA ILE A 112 -13.53 -7.51 5.14
C ILE A 112 -14.30 -8.59 4.38
N LYS A 113 -15.33 -8.19 3.63
CA LYS A 113 -16.19 -9.13 2.91
C LYS A 113 -15.41 -9.96 1.90
N LYS A 114 -14.61 -9.32 1.03
CA LYS A 114 -13.84 -10.05 0.00
C LYS A 114 -12.79 -10.99 0.63
N ALA A 115 -12.19 -10.61 1.76
CA ALA A 115 -11.24 -11.45 2.47
C ALA A 115 -11.94 -12.67 3.09
N GLN A 116 -13.10 -12.47 3.70
CA GLN A 116 -13.92 -13.57 4.23
C GLN A 116 -14.40 -14.53 3.14
N ASP A 117 -14.85 -14.00 2.00
CA ASP A 117 -15.29 -14.81 0.85
C ASP A 117 -14.15 -15.71 0.34
N LEU A 118 -12.93 -15.16 0.22
CA LEU A 118 -11.75 -15.93 -0.19
C LEU A 118 -11.34 -16.95 0.89
N MET A 119 -11.46 -16.60 2.17
CA MET A 119 -11.12 -17.50 3.27
C MET A 119 -12.07 -18.70 3.32
N ALA A 120 -13.37 -18.46 3.12
CA ALA A 120 -14.37 -19.50 3.00
C ALA A 120 -14.06 -20.45 1.83
N LYS A 121 -13.61 -19.91 0.69
CA LYS A 121 -13.19 -20.70 -0.48
C LYS A 121 -11.97 -21.59 -0.18
N ILE A 122 -10.96 -21.07 0.51
CA ILE A 122 -9.74 -21.83 0.83
C ILE A 122 -10.04 -22.99 1.81
N SER A 123 -11.06 -22.82 2.66
CA SER A 123 -11.46 -23.81 3.67
C SER A 123 -12.35 -24.96 3.15
N GLN A 124 -12.77 -24.92 1.88
CA GLN A 124 -13.61 -25.94 1.23
C GLN A 124 -12.76 -26.97 0.48
#